data_AF-A0A392VIE2-F1
#
_entry.id   AF-A0A392VIE2-F1
#
_cell.length_a   1.000
_cell.length_b   1.000
_cell.length_c   1.000
_cell.angle_alpha   90.00
_cell.angle_beta   90.00
_cell.angle_gamma   90.00
#
_symmetry.space_group_name_H-M   'P 1'
#
loop_
_entity.id
_entity.type
_entity.pdbx_description
1 polymer ?
#
loop_
_entity_poly.entity_id
_entity_poly.type
_entity_poly.pdbx_seq_one_letter_code
_entity_poly.pdbx_strand_id
1 'polypeptide(L)' 'RIGADGVVILWEVFKQEFLRKYFPADVENKKVIEFMELKQGNMSVAEYSAKFEALCVFSMHYNTVEAEEDK' A
#
# COMPACT_ATOMS: atom_id res chain seq x y z
N ARG A 1 3.43 -30.21 -3.01
CA ARG A 1 2.16 -30.91 -2.70
C ARG A 1 1.17 -30.52 -3.78
N ILE A 2 0.65 -31.51 -4.52
CA ILE A 2 -0.31 -31.34 -5.60
C ILE A 2 -1.69 -31.15 -4.95
N GLY A 3 -2.36 -30.03 -5.22
CA GLY A 3 -3.76 -29.84 -4.86
C GLY A 3 -4.64 -30.65 -5.80
N ALA A 4 -5.81 -31.09 -5.31
CA ALA A 4 -6.79 -31.84 -6.08
C ALA A 4 -6.96 -31.24 -7.49
N ASP A 5 -6.92 -32.12 -8.51
CA ASP A 5 -7.07 -31.86 -9.95
C ASP A 5 -5.83 -31.48 -10.77
N GLY A 6 -4.61 -31.55 -10.22
CA GLY A 6 -3.39 -31.55 -11.04
C GLY A 6 -3.13 -30.25 -11.82
N VAL A 7 -3.86 -29.19 -11.51
CA VAL A 7 -3.61 -27.85 -12.05
C VAL A 7 -2.33 -27.32 -11.40
N VAL A 8 -1.28 -27.16 -12.20
CA VAL A 8 -0.10 -26.38 -11.81
C VAL A 8 -0.58 -24.94 -11.66
N ILE A 9 -0.76 -24.50 -10.40
CA ILE A 9 -1.00 -23.09 -10.12
C ILE A 9 0.28 -22.36 -10.53
N LEU A 10 0.20 -21.62 -11.63
CA LEU A 10 1.27 -20.74 -12.05
C LEU A 10 1.57 -19.76 -10.91
N TRP A 11 2.84 -19.59 -10.57
CA TRP A 11 3.28 -18.76 -9.44
C TRP A 11 2.69 -17.34 -9.49
N GLU A 12 2.46 -16.84 -10.70
CA GLU A 12 1.85 -15.56 -11.03
C GLU A 12 0.38 -15.50 -10.60
N VAL A 13 -0.38 -16.56 -10.81
CA VAL A 13 -1.78 -16.69 -10.37
C VAL A 13 -1.85 -16.76 -8.85
N PHE A 14 -0.95 -17.53 -8.23
CA PHE A 14 -0.85 -17.56 -6.77
C PHE A 14 -0.54 -16.18 -6.19
N LYS A 15 0.47 -15.47 -6.72
CA LYS A 15 0.84 -14.12 -6.27
C LYS A 15 -0.34 -13.16 -6.40
N GLN A 16 -1.04 -13.16 -7.53
CA GLN A 16 -2.19 -12.28 -7.76
C GLN A 16 -3.31 -12.55 -6.75
N GLU A 17 -3.70 -13.80 -6.55
CA GLU A 17 -4.75 -14.18 -5.60
C GLU A 17 -4.34 -13.93 -4.15
N PHE A 18 -3.07 -14.16 -3.81
CA PHE A 18 -2.51 -13.87 -2.51
C PHE A 18 -2.55 -12.37 -2.21
N LEU A 19 -2.06 -11.53 -3.13
CA LEU A 19 -2.11 -10.08 -2.99
C LEU A 19 -3.57 -9.60 -2.90
N ARG A 20 -4.48 -10.09 -3.73
CA ARG A 20 -5.91 -9.75 -3.66
C ARG A 20 -6.54 -10.09 -2.31
N LYS A 21 -6.21 -11.24 -1.72
CA LYS A 21 -6.80 -11.73 -0.47
C LYS A 21 -6.19 -11.07 0.77
N TYR A 22 -4.89 -10.84 0.79
CA TYR A 22 -4.15 -10.37 1.97
C TYR A 22 -3.74 -8.89 1.90
N PHE A 23 -3.74 -8.31 0.71
CA PHE A 23 -3.51 -6.89 0.41
C PHE A 23 -4.67 -6.32 -0.41
N PRO A 24 -5.94 -6.39 0.08
CA PRO A 24 -7.03 -5.68 -0.58
C PRO A 24 -6.72 -4.17 -0.63
N ALA A 25 -7.35 -3.44 -1.55
CA ALA A 25 -7.22 -1.98 -1.69
C ALA A 25 -7.36 -1.23 -0.35
N ASP A 26 -8.04 -1.82 0.64
CA ASP A 26 -8.10 -1.34 2.03
C ASP A 26 -6.73 -1.17 2.70
N VAL A 27 -5.72 -2.00 2.39
CA VAL A 27 -4.38 -1.89 2.98
C VAL A 27 -3.64 -0.70 2.40
N GLU A 28 -3.74 -0.49 1.10
CA GLU A 28 -3.16 0.67 0.42
C GLU A 28 -3.86 1.96 0.85
N ASN A 29 -5.19 1.98 0.86
CA ASN A 29 -5.98 3.12 1.36
C ASN A 29 -5.65 3.44 2.82
N LYS A 30 -5.49 2.41 3.68
CA LYS A 30 -5.02 2.61 5.06
C LYS A 30 -3.62 3.21 5.12
N LYS A 31 -2.71 2.80 4.24
CA LYS A 31 -1.35 3.35 4.19
C LYS A 31 -1.34 4.79 3.73
N VAL A 32 -2.23 5.19 2.82
CA VAL A 32 -2.34 6.60 2.44
C VAL A 32 -3.00 7.43 3.53
N ILE A 33 -4.07 6.94 4.18
CA ILE A 33 -4.64 7.63 5.35
C ILE A 33 -3.58 7.79 6.45
N GLU A 34 -2.81 6.74 6.73
CA GLU A 34 -1.69 6.80 7.70
C GLU A 34 -0.63 7.83 7.29
N PHE A 35 -0.33 7.95 5.99
CA PHE A 35 0.58 8.97 5.48
C PHE A 35 0.02 10.39 5.63
N MET A 36 -1.24 10.61 5.25
CA MET A 36 -1.90 11.92 5.32
C MET A 36 -2.05 12.41 6.76
N GLU A 37 -2.30 11.50 7.70
CA GLU A 37 -2.43 11.83 9.12
C GLU A 37 -1.09 11.81 9.87
N LEU A 38 0.03 11.53 9.20
CA LEU A 38 1.34 11.37 9.82
C LEU A 38 1.82 12.69 10.46
N LYS A 39 1.76 12.74 11.78
CA LYS A 39 2.34 13.82 12.60
C LYS A 39 3.52 13.27 13.39
N GLN A 40 4.53 14.11 13.63
CA GLN A 40 5.71 13.69 14.42
C GLN A 40 5.33 13.25 15.84
N GLY A 41 4.45 13.99 16.51
CA GLY A 41 4.03 13.68 17.88
C GLY A 41 5.22 13.57 18.83
N ASN A 42 5.33 12.43 19.52
CA ASN A 42 6.43 12.13 20.45
C ASN A 42 7.61 11.38 19.79
N MET A 43 7.57 11.14 18.48
CA MET A 43 8.66 10.47 17.77
C MET A 43 9.89 11.36 17.69
N SER A 44 11.07 10.75 17.80
CA SER A 44 12.30 11.43 17.41
C SER A 44 12.26 11.76 15.91
N VAL A 45 13.07 12.74 15.50
CA VAL A 45 13.18 13.13 14.10
C VAL A 45 13.59 11.94 13.21
N ALA A 46 14.47 11.07 13.71
CA ALA A 46 14.92 9.88 12.98
C ALA A 46 13.77 8.87 12.76
N GLU A 47 12.97 8.60 13.79
CA GLU A 47 11.82 7.69 13.70
C GLU A 47 10.74 8.25 12.77
N TYR A 48 10.48 9.55 12.86
CA TYR A 48 9.55 10.21 11.96
C TYR A 48 10.03 10.15 10.50
N SER A 49 11.29 10.46 10.23
CA SER A 49 11.87 10.42 8.88
C SER A 49 11.75 9.03 8.26
N ALA A 50 12.12 8.00 9.02
CA ALA A 50 12.00 6.62 8.55
C ALA A 50 10.54 6.24 8.25
N LYS A 51 9.59 6.69 9.09
CA LYS A 51 8.17 6.44 8.87
C LYS A 51 7.61 7.21 7.68
N PHE A 52 8.06 8.44 7.47
CA PHE A 52 7.70 9.26 6.30
C PHE A 52 8.18 8.62 5.00
N GLU A 53 9.45 8.20 4.93
CA GLU A 53 10.03 7.52 3.76
C GLU A 53 9.32 6.20 3.43
N ALA A 54 8.94 5.43 4.45
CA ALA A 54 8.20 4.19 4.26
C ALA A 54 6.79 4.39 3.70
N LEU A 55 6.17 5.55 3.96
CA LEU A 55 4.79 5.84 3.60
C LEU A 55 4.65 6.75 2.37
N CYS A 56 5.66 7.56 2.04
CA CYS A 56 5.60 8.50 0.91
C CYS A 56 5.43 7.82 -0.45
N VAL A 57 5.85 6.56 -0.59
CA VAL A 57 5.64 5.77 -1.80
C VAL A 57 4.15 5.57 -2.14
N PHE A 58 3.26 5.67 -1.15
CA PHE A 58 1.82 5.56 -1.34
C PHE A 58 1.17 6.91 -1.70
N SER A 59 1.87 8.04 -1.59
CA SER A 59 1.32 9.36 -1.89
C SER A 59 1.01 9.59 -3.37
N MET A 60 1.71 8.87 -4.26
CA MET A 60 1.55 9.02 -5.71
C MET A 60 0.15 8.62 -6.21
N HIS A 61 -0.60 7.87 -5.40
CA HIS A 61 -1.97 7.45 -5.69
C HIS A 61 -3.02 8.55 -5.47
N TYR A 62 -2.63 9.72 -4.93
CA TYR A 62 -3.55 10.84 -4.66
C TYR A 62 -3.34 12.05 -5.59
N ASN A 63 -2.24 12.11 -6.34
CA ASN A 63 -1.95 13.24 -7.24
C ASN A 63 -2.73 13.22 -8.56
N THR A 64 -3.68 12.29 -8.76
CA THR A 64 -4.49 12.22 -9.99
C THR A 64 -5.91 12.77 -9.86
N VAL A 65 -6.35 13.24 -8.68
CA VAL A 65 -7.73 13.75 -8.51
C VAL A 65 -7.83 15.21 -8.02
N GLU A 66 -6.77 15.81 -7.49
CA GLU A 66 -6.86 17.20 -6.95
C GLU A 66 -5.94 18.21 -7.66
N ALA A 67 -5.22 17.82 -8.71
CA ALA A 67 -4.40 18.76 -9.50
C ALA A 67 -5.19 19.51 -10.60
N GLU A 68 -6.49 19.22 -10.77
CA GLU A 68 -7.35 19.81 -11.80
C GLU A 68 -8.56 20.58 -11.24
N GLU A 69 -8.49 21.25 -10.09
CA GLU A 69 -9.50 22.25 -9.70
C GLU A 69 -8.87 23.48 -9.01
N ASP A 70 -7.87 24.08 -9.66
CA ASP A 70 -7.47 25.46 -9.37
C ASP A 70 -7.02 26.15 -10.66
N LYS A 71 -8.00 26.59 -11.47
CA LYS A 71 -7.81 27.64 -12.48
C LYS A 71 -9.03 28.53 -12.60
#